data_AF-A0A9P8I0J0-F1
#
_entry.id   AF-A0A9P8I0J0-F1
#
_cell.length_a   1.000
_cell.length_b   1.000
_cell.length_c   1.000
_cell.angle_alpha   90.00
_cell.angle_beta   90.00
_cell.angle_gamma   90.00
#
_symmetry.space_group_name_H-M   'P 1'
#
loop_
_entity.id
_entity.type
_entity.pdbx_description
1 polymer ?
#
loop_
_entity_poly.entity_id
_entity_poly.type
_entity_poly.pdbx_seq_one_letter_code
_entity_poly.pdbx_strand_id
1 'polypeptide(L)'
;MRIKLQTPSGSSIVTLPASATVGDLLSCISEQMRGQRFETKFGFPPKALRLDTLPRSKPLAELDERLDGGQLLVSLKDGGHADGDVDNGAAAEGGKSGVGTADIKAPVAKRPTLQSS
;
A
#
# COMPACT_ATOMS: atom_id res chain seq x y z
N MET A 1 10.61 16.84 10.41
CA MET A 1 9.60 15.86 9.99
C MET A 1 10.19 14.86 9.01
N ARG A 2 9.74 13.60 9.05
CA ARG A 2 10.17 12.54 8.10
C ARG A 2 8.97 11.93 7.41
N ILE A 3 8.89 12.03 6.10
CA ILE A 3 7.76 11.52 5.31
C ILE A 3 8.27 10.45 4.35
N LYS A 4 7.65 9.28 4.37
CA LYS A 4 7.92 8.22 3.38
C LYS A 4 7.03 8.46 2.15
N LEU A 5 7.63 8.95 1.07
CA LEU A 5 7.00 9.06 -0.23
C LEU A 5 6.96 7.69 -0.89
N GLN A 6 5.77 7.17 -1.19
CA GLN A 6 5.61 6.02 -2.08
C GLN A 6 5.25 6.51 -3.47
N THR A 7 6.22 6.46 -4.37
CA THR A 7 6.08 6.80 -5.79
C THR A 7 5.94 5.51 -6.61
N PRO A 8 5.43 5.56 -7.85
CA PRO A 8 5.46 4.38 -8.73
C PRO A 8 6.88 3.91 -9.05
N SER A 9 7.89 4.78 -8.91
CA SER A 9 9.31 4.42 -9.06
C SER A 9 9.88 3.71 -7.83
N GLY A 10 9.12 3.64 -6.72
CA GLY A 10 9.54 3.06 -5.45
C GLY A 10 9.28 3.98 -4.26
N SER A 11 9.76 3.59 -3.08
CA SER A 11 9.63 4.42 -1.88
C SER A 11 10.89 5.25 -1.63
N SER A 12 10.72 6.55 -1.38
CA SER A 12 11.76 7.50 -0.99
C SER A 12 11.42 8.11 0.36
N ILE A 13 12.41 8.42 1.20
CA ILE A 13 12.18 9.11 2.47
C ILE A 13 12.66 10.55 2.32
N VAL A 14 11.75 11.50 2.55
CA VAL A 14 12.03 12.93 2.52
C VAL A 14 12.05 13.45 3.96
N THR A 15 13.14 14.12 4.31
CA THR A 15 13.32 14.74 5.63
C THR A 15 13.20 16.26 5.46
N LEU A 16 12.17 16.85 6.06
CA LEU A 16 11.89 18.27 5.99
C LEU A 16 11.96 18.91 7.39
N PRO A 17 12.24 20.21 7.53
CA PRO A 17 12.19 20.88 8.82
C PRO A 17 10.77 20.91 9.40
N ALA A 18 10.64 21.13 10.71
CA ALA A 18 9.32 21.26 11.35
C ALA A 18 8.54 22.51 10.89
N SER A 19 9.25 23.54 10.44
CA SER A 19 8.66 24.74 9.81
C SER A 19 8.37 24.56 8.31
N ALA A 20 8.55 23.35 7.77
CA ALA A 20 8.28 23.09 6.36
C ALA A 20 6.78 23.27 6.04
N THR A 21 6.55 23.73 4.83
CA THR A 21 5.20 24.05 4.33
C THR A 21 4.80 23.11 3.20
N VAL A 22 3.52 23.17 2.83
CA VAL A 22 2.99 22.42 1.68
C VAL A 22 3.77 22.73 0.40
N GLY A 23 4.19 23.98 0.20
CA GLY A 23 4.97 24.37 -0.97
C GLY A 23 6.32 23.66 -1.06
N ASP A 24 6.99 23.49 0.07
CA ASP A 24 8.30 22.83 0.15
C ASP A 24 8.18 21.33 -0.18
N LEU A 25 7.20 20.64 0.40
CA LEU A 25 6.90 19.24 0.10
C LEU A 25 6.50 19.05 -1.38
N LEU A 26 5.64 19.93 -1.91
CA LEU A 26 5.26 19.90 -3.33
C LEU A 26 6.46 20.09 -4.25
N SER A 27 7.38 20.99 -3.91
CA SER A 27 8.63 21.17 -4.66
C SER A 27 9.47 19.90 -4.66
N CYS A 28 9.68 19.26 -3.49
CA CYS A 28 10.41 17.99 -3.41
C CYS A 28 9.77 16.88 -4.27
N ILE A 29 8.45 16.72 -4.18
CA ILE A 29 7.74 15.69 -4.98
C ILE A 29 7.81 16.03 -6.47
N SER A 30 7.63 17.30 -6.84
CA SER A 30 7.68 17.75 -8.24
C SER A 30 9.07 17.54 -8.84
N GLU A 31 10.13 17.81 -8.08
CA GLU A 31 11.50 17.55 -8.50
C GLU A 31 11.75 16.05 -8.71
N GLN A 32 11.27 15.22 -7.77
CA GLN A 32 11.39 13.76 -7.87
C GLN A 32 10.60 13.18 -9.05
N MET A 33 9.40 13.72 -9.33
CA MET A 33 8.56 13.33 -10.47
C MET A 33 8.96 14.03 -11.77
N ARG A 34 10.05 14.81 -11.77
CA ARG A 34 10.53 15.59 -12.92
C ARG A 34 9.43 16.47 -13.57
N GLY A 35 8.56 17.06 -12.74
CA GLY A 35 7.49 17.95 -13.18
C GLY A 35 6.27 17.25 -13.81
N GLN A 36 6.16 15.93 -13.73
CA GLN A 36 4.96 15.21 -14.17
C GLN A 36 3.75 15.53 -13.29
N ARG A 37 2.54 15.38 -13.83
CA ARG A 37 1.30 15.49 -13.04
C ARG A 37 1.17 14.30 -12.10
N PHE A 38 0.97 14.58 -10.83
CA PHE A 38 0.81 13.56 -9.80
C PHE A 38 -0.40 13.84 -8.90
N GLU A 39 -0.82 12.81 -8.18
CA GLU A 39 -1.85 12.86 -7.17
C GLU A 39 -1.30 12.25 -5.87
N THR A 40 -1.52 12.95 -4.76
CA THR A 40 -1.07 12.53 -3.44
C THR A 40 -2.24 11.96 -2.63
N LYS A 41 -2.02 10.84 -1.94
CA LYS A 41 -2.97 10.20 -1.04
C LYS A 41 -2.28 9.89 0.29
N PHE A 42 -3.02 9.96 1.39
CA PHE A 42 -2.50 9.77 2.74
C PHE A 42 -3.40 8.85 3.57
N GLY A 43 -2.80 8.08 4.48
CA GLY A 43 -3.51 7.23 5.44
C GLY A 43 -3.96 5.86 4.91
N PHE A 44 -4.59 5.10 5.80
CA PHE A 44 -5.22 3.81 5.51
C PHE A 44 -6.63 3.80 6.14
N PRO A 45 -7.72 3.69 5.36
CA PRO A 45 -7.78 3.61 3.90
C PRO A 45 -7.26 4.89 3.21
N PRO A 46 -6.72 4.78 1.98
CA PRO A 46 -6.03 5.88 1.31
C PRO A 46 -6.97 7.04 0.96
N LYS A 47 -6.85 8.15 1.70
CA LYS A 47 -7.62 9.37 1.46
C LYS A 47 -6.86 10.27 0.49
N ALA A 48 -7.53 10.76 -0.55
CA ALA A 48 -6.93 11.72 -1.47
C ALA A 48 -6.57 13.02 -0.73
N LEU A 49 -5.27 13.32 -0.68
CA LEU A 49 -4.74 14.53 -0.06
C LEU A 49 -4.30 15.48 -1.17
N ARG A 50 -5.13 16.46 -1.49
CA ARG A 50 -4.85 17.43 -2.56
C ARG A 50 -3.91 18.52 -2.03
N LEU A 51 -2.60 18.26 -2.05
CA LEU A 51 -1.60 19.26 -1.69
C LEU A 51 -1.66 20.51 -2.57
N ASP A 52 -2.02 20.34 -3.85
CA ASP A 52 -2.14 21.44 -4.82
C ASP A 52 -3.28 22.43 -4.50
N THR A 53 -4.37 21.96 -3.89
CA THR A 53 -5.50 22.82 -3.50
C THR A 53 -5.26 23.53 -2.17
N LEU A 54 -4.26 23.09 -1.42
CA LEU A 54 -3.92 23.66 -0.12
C LEU A 54 -2.96 24.85 -0.30
N PRO A 55 -3.05 25.89 0.55
CA PRO A 55 -2.16 27.02 0.43
C PRO A 55 -0.72 26.57 0.69
N ARG A 56 0.21 26.94 -0.21
CA ARG A 56 1.63 26.59 -0.10
C ARG A 56 2.29 27.13 1.17
N SER A 57 1.73 28.18 1.77
CA SER A 57 2.17 28.74 3.05
C SER A 57 1.68 27.94 4.27
N LYS A 58 0.76 26.98 4.10
CA LYS A 58 0.27 26.13 5.20
C LYS A 58 1.44 25.26 5.70
N PRO A 59 1.76 25.27 6.99
CA PRO A 59 2.74 24.36 7.57
C PRO A 59 2.23 22.91 7.52
N LEU A 60 3.14 21.97 7.29
CA LEU A 60 2.81 20.54 7.25
C LEU A 60 2.29 20.02 8.60
N ALA A 61 2.74 20.63 9.70
CA ALA A 61 2.31 20.30 11.05
C ALA A 61 0.81 20.57 11.29
N GLU A 62 0.20 21.50 10.54
CA GLU A 62 -1.23 21.80 10.63
C GLU A 62 -2.10 20.91 9.75
N LEU A 63 -1.51 20.12 8.84
CA LEU A 63 -2.27 19.30 7.90
C LEU A 63 -2.74 18.00 8.51
N ASP A 64 -1.83 17.29 9.17
CA ASP A 64 -2.12 16.08 9.93
C ASP A 64 -0.85 15.68 10.70
N GLU A 65 -0.96 15.38 12.00
CA GLU A 65 0.21 14.93 12.80
C GLU A 65 0.80 13.64 12.25
N ARG A 66 0.00 12.83 11.55
CA ARG A 66 0.42 11.54 11.00
C ARG A 66 1.29 11.68 9.75
N LEU A 67 1.36 12.87 9.13
CA LEU A 67 2.34 13.12 8.06
C LEU A 67 3.76 12.99 8.60
N ASP A 68 4.01 13.40 9.84
CA ASP A 68 5.31 13.22 10.47
C ASP A 68 5.51 11.75 10.88
N GLY A 69 6.49 11.10 10.26
CA GLY A 69 6.74 9.66 10.39
C GLY A 69 5.81 8.79 9.52
N GLY A 70 4.89 9.39 8.77
CA GLY A 70 3.90 8.68 7.97
C GLY A 70 4.30 8.38 6.53
N GLN A 71 3.37 7.73 5.83
CA GLN A 71 3.47 7.42 4.41
C GLN A 71 2.57 8.36 3.60
N LEU A 72 3.15 8.96 2.56
CA LEU A 72 2.42 9.67 1.52
C LEU A 72 2.52 8.90 0.21
N LEU A 73 1.39 8.42 -0.30
CA LEU A 73 1.30 7.75 -1.58
C LEU A 73 1.21 8.80 -2.69
N VAL A 74 2.05 8.67 -3.72
CA VAL A 74 2.09 9.55 -4.88
C VAL A 74 1.88 8.71 -6.12
N SER A 75 0.81 9.00 -6.86
CA SER A 75 0.46 8.30 -8.10
C SER A 75 0.60 9.26 -9.26
N LEU A 76 1.12 8.80 -10.41
CA LEU A 76 1.13 9.60 -11.63
C LEU A 76 -0.30 9.75 -12.14
N LYS A 77 -0.66 10.96 -12.56
CA LYS A 77 -1.95 11.25 -13.14
C LYS A 77 -1.84 11.13 -14.67
N ASP A 78 -1.55 9.92 -15.12
CA ASP A 78 -1.77 9.55 -16.52
C ASP A 78 -3.25 9.15 -16.68
N GLY A 79 -3.87 9.45 -17.81
CA GLY A 79 -5.33 9.44 -18.01
C GLY A 79 -6.04 8.08 -17.94
N GLY A 80 -5.61 7.12 -17.13
CA GLY A 80 -6.21 5.80 -17.02
C GLY A 80 -6.02 5.17 -15.64
N HIS A 81 -7.15 4.97 -14.95
CA HIS A 81 -7.33 3.97 -13.89
C HIS A 81 -6.49 4.14 -12.61
N ALA A 82 -7.04 4.86 -11.63
CA ALA A 82 -6.67 4.65 -10.23
C ALA A 82 -7.32 3.33 -9.78
N ASP A 83 -6.59 2.23 -9.97
CA ASP A 83 -6.81 0.94 -9.33
C ASP A 83 -6.94 1.18 -7.81
N GLY A 84 -8.18 1.16 -7.36
CA GLY A 84 -8.56 1.05 -5.97
C GLY A 84 -9.02 -0.38 -5.74
N ASP A 85 -8.12 -1.36 -5.87
CA ASP A 85 -8.36 -2.74 -5.45
C ASP A 85 -7.09 -3.32 -4.83
N VAL A 86 -6.71 -2.76 -3.67
CA VAL A 86 -5.87 -3.53 -2.74
C VAL A 86 -6.77 -3.90 -1.58
N ASP A 87 -7.40 -5.06 -1.77
CA ASP A 87 -7.97 -5.93 -0.76
C ASP A 87 -7.33 -5.70 0.62
N ASN A 88 -8.15 -5.25 1.57
CA ASN A 88 -7.83 -5.28 2.98
C ASN A 88 -8.68 -6.34 3.65
N GLY A 89 -8.29 -7.60 3.51
CA GLY A 89 -8.76 -8.69 4.35
C GLY A 89 -7.84 -8.90 5.56
N ALA A 90 -7.93 -8.03 6.57
CA ALA A 90 -7.38 -8.32 7.88
C ALA A 90 -8.30 -9.30 8.66
N ALA A 91 -7.66 -10.17 9.44
CA ALA A 91 -8.12 -10.71 10.72
C ALA A 91 -8.86 -12.07 10.78
N ALA A 92 -8.24 -12.93 11.60
CA ALA A 92 -8.83 -13.73 12.67
C ALA A 92 -9.38 -15.13 12.36
N GLU A 93 -8.67 -16.11 12.95
CA GLU A 93 -9.18 -17.15 13.86
C GLU A 93 -10.21 -18.19 13.39
N GLY A 94 -10.03 -19.39 13.96
CA GLY A 94 -11.16 -20.22 14.36
C GLY A 94 -11.19 -21.59 13.70
N GLY A 95 -10.77 -22.60 14.45
CA GLY A 95 -10.92 -23.99 14.06
C GLY A 95 -12.38 -24.41 13.87
N LYS A 96 -12.58 -25.37 12.95
CA LYS A 96 -13.65 -26.36 12.93
C LYS A 96 -13.01 -27.63 12.35
N SER A 97 -12.53 -28.58 13.14
CA SER A 97 -13.31 -29.62 13.82
C SER A 97 -14.55 -30.07 13.04
N GLY A 98 -14.48 -31.30 12.54
CA GLY A 98 -15.64 -32.16 12.28
C GLY A 98 -16.30 -32.03 10.91
N VAL A 99 -15.95 -32.95 10.00
CA VAL A 99 -16.99 -33.67 9.25
C VAL A 99 -16.56 -35.14 9.12
N GLY A 100 -17.10 -35.95 10.02
CA GLY A 100 -17.24 -37.37 9.77
C GLY A 100 -18.57 -37.61 9.06
N THR A 101 -18.52 -38.37 7.97
CA THR A 101 -19.55 -39.30 7.48
C THR A 101 -18.94 -39.89 6.20
N ALA A 102 -18.39 -41.10 6.27
CA ALA A 102 -19.10 -42.36 6.06
C ALA A 102 -18.81 -42.90 4.65
N ASP A 103 -18.13 -44.04 4.65
CA ASP A 103 -18.40 -45.17 3.78
C ASP A 103 -18.57 -44.92 2.27
N ILE A 104 -17.50 -45.18 1.50
CA ILE A 104 -17.65 -45.86 0.20
C ILE A 104 -16.39 -46.65 -0.17
N LYS A 105 -16.44 -47.94 0.19
CA LYS A 105 -16.17 -49.10 -0.68
C LYS A 105 -14.80 -49.17 -1.40
N ALA A 106 -13.99 -50.11 -0.91
CA ALA A 106 -12.83 -50.70 -1.56
C ALA A 106 -13.07 -51.07 -3.04
N PRO A 107 -11.99 -51.04 -3.84
CA PRO A 107 -11.63 -52.29 -4.50
C PRO A 107 -10.15 -52.69 -4.32
N VAL A 108 -10.02 -53.95 -3.95
CA VAL A 108 -8.81 -54.79 -3.96
C VAL A 108 -8.17 -54.86 -5.35
N ALA A 109 -6.87 -54.57 -5.45
CA ALA A 109 -6.03 -55.05 -6.55
C ALA A 109 -4.54 -55.14 -6.15
N LYS A 110 -4.20 -56.28 -5.54
CA LYS A 110 -3.02 -57.12 -5.81
C LYS A 110 -1.64 -56.46 -6.10
N ARG A 111 -0.73 -56.54 -5.11
CA ARG A 111 0.74 -56.78 -5.31
C ARG A 111 0.91 -58.14 -6.05
N PRO A 112 1.97 -58.45 -6.84
CA PRO A 112 3.42 -58.39 -6.55
C PRO A 112 4.25 -57.91 -7.80
N THR A 113 5.59 -57.81 -7.90
CA THR A 113 6.71 -58.75 -7.64
C THR A 113 8.08 -58.05 -7.63
N LEU A 114 9.01 -58.63 -6.87
CA LEU A 114 10.47 -58.43 -6.84
C LEU A 114 11.17 -58.61 -8.21
N GLN A 115 12.23 -57.83 -8.47
CA GLN A 115 13.61 -58.24 -8.86
C GLN A 115 14.38 -56.97 -9.28
N SER A 116 15.33 -56.48 -8.48
CA SER A 116 16.77 -56.82 -8.50
C SER A 116 17.44 -56.45 -9.82
N SER A 117 18.22 -55.37 -9.81
CA SER A 117 19.33 -55.14 -10.75
C SER A 117 20.59 -55.82 -10.26
#